data_AF-A0A8X8XUC9-F1
#
_entry.id   AF-A0A8X8XUC9-F1
#
_cell.length_a   1.000
_cell.length_b   1.000
_cell.length_c   1.000
_cell.angle_alpha   90.00
_cell.angle_beta   90.00
_cell.angle_gamma   90.00
#
_symmetry.space_group_name_H-M   'P 1'
#
loop_
_entity.id
_entity.type
_entity.pdbx_description
1 polymer ?
#
loop_
_entity_poly.entity_id
_entity_poly.type
_entity_poly.pdbx_seq_one_letter_code
_entity_poly.pdbx_strand_id
1 'polypeptide(L)'
;MTEETANILIKRVPGWNLVKENDSWKLHQSWKVKTFAKGMEFLRLVADVAEGEGHHPDLHLVGWNNIKIDIWTHAVGGLTENDFILAAKINGLNLHNLLRITPTDK
;
A
#
# COMPACT_ATOMS: atom_id res chain seq x y z
N MET A 1 6.70 -7.76 -14.64
CA MET A 1 8.12 -7.36 -14.67
C MET A 1 9.00 -8.50 -14.15
N THR A 2 10.32 -8.44 -14.30
CA THR A 2 11.22 -9.46 -13.70
C THR A 2 11.40 -9.24 -12.20
N GLU A 3 11.84 -10.28 -11.48
CA GLU A 3 12.14 -10.21 -10.05
C GLU A 3 13.28 -9.22 -9.75
N GLU A 4 14.31 -9.17 -10.59
CA GLU A 4 15.42 -8.22 -10.44
C GLU A 4 14.93 -6.77 -10.54
N THR A 5 14.03 -6.51 -11.49
CA THR A 5 13.43 -5.17 -11.68
C THR A 5 12.60 -4.78 -10.45
N ALA A 6 11.76 -5.70 -9.95
CA ALA A 6 10.97 -5.47 -8.74
C ALA A 6 11.85 -5.16 -7.52
N ASN A 7 12.96 -5.91 -7.35
CA ASN A 7 13.93 -5.69 -6.26
C ASN A 7 14.69 -4.35 -6.36
N ILE A 8 14.78 -3.75 -7.55
CA ILE A 8 15.31 -2.40 -7.72
C ILE A 8 14.23 -1.37 -7.36
N LEU A 9 13.02 -1.52 -7.89
CA LEU A 9 11.93 -0.55 -7.71
C LEU A 9 11.41 -0.49 -6.27
N ILE A 10 11.43 -1.60 -5.52
CA ILE A 10 10.97 -1.63 -4.12
C ILE A 10 11.72 -0.63 -3.24
N LYS A 11 12.99 -0.33 -3.56
CA LYS A 11 13.82 0.66 -2.85
C LYS A 11 13.29 2.09 -2.99
N ARG A 12 12.41 2.36 -3.95
CA ARG A 12 11.79 3.68 -4.19
C ARG A 12 10.51 3.89 -3.39
N VAL A 13 9.97 2.83 -2.78
CA VAL A 13 8.69 2.84 -2.06
C VAL A 13 8.91 2.34 -0.63
N PRO A 14 9.62 3.11 0.22
CA PRO A 14 10.03 2.64 1.54
C PRO A 14 8.84 2.21 2.39
N GLY A 15 9.01 1.09 3.08
CA GLY A 15 7.98 0.44 3.89
C GLY A 15 7.20 -0.65 3.14
N TRP A 16 7.02 -0.53 1.82
CA TRP A 16 6.39 -1.60 1.05
C TRP A 16 7.29 -2.83 0.96
N ASN A 17 6.65 -4.00 0.90
CA ASN A 17 7.32 -5.30 0.84
C ASN A 17 6.89 -6.03 -0.43
N LEU A 18 7.81 -6.76 -1.05
CA LEU A 18 7.48 -7.74 -2.08
C LEU A 18 6.99 -9.02 -1.39
N VAL A 19 5.76 -9.42 -1.70
CA VAL A 19 5.18 -10.67 -1.21
C VAL A 19 4.75 -11.53 -2.39
N LYS A 20 4.92 -12.84 -2.27
CA LYS A 20 4.49 -13.81 -3.29
C LYS A 20 3.29 -14.60 -2.75
N GLU A 21 2.16 -14.53 -3.44
CA GLU A 21 0.92 -15.21 -3.09
C GLU A 21 0.35 -15.90 -4.34
N ASN A 22 0.07 -17.20 -4.26
CA ASN A 22 -0.44 -18.01 -5.38
C ASN A 22 0.37 -17.81 -6.68
N ASP A 23 1.70 -17.81 -6.55
CA ASP A 23 2.67 -17.55 -7.63
C ASP A 23 2.66 -16.14 -8.26
N SER A 24 1.83 -15.22 -7.78
CA SER A 24 1.83 -13.80 -8.17
C SER A 24 2.60 -12.96 -7.16
N TRP A 25 3.50 -12.10 -7.66
CA TRP A 25 4.12 -11.06 -6.84
C TRP A 25 3.16 -9.90 -6.62
N LYS A 26 3.19 -9.33 -5.42
CA LYS A 26 2.42 -8.16 -5.00
C LYS A 26 3.28 -7.23 -4.14
N LEU A 27 2.91 -5.95 -4.10
CA LEU A 27 3.38 -5.03 -3.07
C LEU A 27 2.45 -5.10 -1.88
N HIS A 28 3.01 -5.13 -0.67
CA HIS A 28 2.26 -5.19 0.57
C HIS A 28 2.76 -4.17 1.58
N GLN A 29 1.82 -3.46 2.23
CA GLN A 29 2.10 -2.66 3.40
C GLN A 29 0.92 -2.64 4.37
N SER A 30 1.22 -2.48 5.66
CA SER A 30 0.24 -2.36 6.73
C SER A 30 0.52 -1.16 7.64
N TRP A 31 -0.55 -0.60 8.20
CA TRP A 31 -0.50 0.52 9.14
C TRP A 31 -1.47 0.31 10.30
N LYS A 32 -1.08 0.75 11.49
CA LYS A 32 -1.98 0.86 12.65
C LYS A 32 -2.53 2.28 12.72
N VAL A 33 -3.85 2.43 12.72
CA VAL A 33 -4.53 3.72 12.88
C VAL A 33 -5.04 3.93 14.31
N LYS A 34 -5.36 5.18 14.65
CA LYS A 34 -5.82 5.54 16.01
C LYS A 34 -7.20 4.96 16.34
N THR A 35 -8.11 4.94 15.37
CA THR A 35 -9.49 4.46 15.53
C THR A 35 -10.02 3.90 14.21
N PHE A 36 -11.14 3.16 14.26
CA PHE A 36 -11.86 2.70 13.07
C PHE A 36 -12.21 3.85 12.10
N ALA A 37 -12.73 4.97 12.62
CA ALA A 37 -13.07 6.13 11.80
C ALA A 37 -11.84 6.71 11.09
N LYS A 38 -10.68 6.73 11.75
CA LYS A 38 -9.41 7.13 11.12
C LYS A 38 -8.91 6.12 10.08
N GLY A 39 -9.27 4.85 10.23
CA GLY A 39 -9.09 3.84 9.19
C GLY A 39 -9.90 4.13 7.94
N MET A 40 -11.19 4.47 8.10
CA MET A 40 -12.04 4.84 6.97
C MET A 40 -11.54 6.12 6.26
N GLU A 41 -11.08 7.12 7.02
CA GLU A 41 -10.46 8.33 6.47
C GLU A 41 -9.18 8.00 5.69
N PHE A 42 -8.31 7.12 6.22
CA PHE A 42 -7.12 6.64 5.52
C PHE A 42 -7.49 5.99 4.18
N LEU A 43 -8.44 5.04 4.20
CA LEU A 43 -8.85 4.32 2.99
C LEU A 43 -9.45 5.25 1.94
N ARG A 44 -10.20 6.27 2.36
CA ARG A 44 -10.75 7.28 1.45
C ARG A 44 -9.66 8.04 0.71
N LEU A 45 -8.59 8.45 1.40
CA LEU A 45 -7.45 9.15 0.80
C LEU A 45 -6.72 8.27 -0.21
N VAL A 46 -6.51 6.99 0.11
CA VAL A 46 -5.91 6.05 -0.85
C VAL A 46 -6.81 5.83 -2.06
N ALA A 47 -8.13 5.73 -1.86
CA ALA A 47 -9.08 5.58 -2.95
C ALA A 47 -9.05 6.78 -3.92
N ASP A 48 -8.92 8.01 -3.41
CA ASP A 48 -8.77 9.20 -4.27
C ASP A 48 -7.49 9.14 -5.13
N VAL A 49 -6.38 8.66 -4.56
CA VAL A 49 -5.12 8.48 -5.31
C VAL A 49 -5.29 7.38 -6.35
N ALA A 50 -5.81 6.22 -5.95
CA ALA A 50 -6.03 5.08 -6.84
C ALA A 50 -6.90 5.45 -8.04
N GLU A 51 -7.95 6.24 -7.81
CA GLU A 51 -8.83 6.66 -8.90
C GLU A 51 -8.21 7.71 -9.82
N GLY A 52 -7.35 8.59 -9.27
CA GLY A 52 -6.53 9.48 -10.09
C GLY A 52 -5.54 8.74 -11.00
N GLU A 53 -5.04 7.58 -10.57
CA GLU A 53 -4.14 6.74 -11.38
C GLU A 53 -4.86 5.79 -12.32
N GLY A 54 -6.16 5.56 -12.13
CA GLY A 54 -6.88 4.48 -12.80
C GLY A 54 -6.31 3.10 -12.47
N HIS A 55 -5.73 2.94 -11.28
CA HIS A 55 -5.11 1.70 -10.82
C HIS A 55 -5.52 1.43 -9.37
N HIS A 56 -6.23 0.34 -9.14
CA HIS A 56 -6.93 0.11 -7.89
C HIS A 56 -6.24 -0.97 -7.05
N PRO A 57 -5.81 -0.64 -5.81
CA PRO A 57 -5.24 -1.60 -4.91
C PRO A 57 -6.33 -2.34 -4.12
N ASP A 58 -5.99 -3.48 -3.55
CA ASP A 58 -6.84 -4.15 -2.58
C ASP A 58 -6.71 -3.46 -1.22
N LEU A 59 -7.81 -2.93 -0.72
CA LEU A 59 -7.88 -2.16 0.51
C LEU A 59 -8.57 -2.97 1.62
N HIS A 60 -7.88 -3.18 2.72
CA HIS A 60 -8.41 -3.92 3.86
C HIS A 60 -8.34 -3.09 5.15
N LEU A 61 -9.46 -3.03 5.87
CA LEU A 61 -9.49 -2.66 7.29
C LEU A 61 -9.70 -3.93 8.11
N VAL A 62 -8.62 -4.48 8.63
CA VAL A 62 -8.59 -5.74 9.37
C VAL A 62 -8.82 -5.46 10.86
N GLY A 63 -9.84 -6.08 11.43
CA GLY A 63 -10.26 -5.83 12.81
C GLY A 63 -10.68 -4.38 13.00
N TRP A 64 -10.22 -3.75 14.08
CA TRP A 64 -10.65 -2.39 14.44
C TRP A 64 -9.78 -1.28 13.84
N ASN A 65 -8.46 -1.50 13.68
CA ASN A 65 -7.53 -0.40 13.41
C ASN A 65 -6.28 -0.79 12.60
N ASN A 66 -6.30 -1.91 11.87
CA ASN A 66 -5.18 -2.34 11.04
C ASN A 66 -5.53 -2.16 9.56
N ILE A 67 -4.91 -1.20 8.90
CA ILE A 67 -4.97 -1.06 7.45
C ILE A 67 -3.96 -2.01 6.83
N LYS A 68 -4.39 -2.76 5.83
CA LYS A 68 -3.54 -3.56 4.96
C LYS A 68 -3.86 -3.18 3.52
N ILE A 69 -2.82 -2.98 2.72
CA ILE A 69 -2.95 -2.70 1.28
C ILE A 69 -2.07 -3.66 0.52
N ASP A 70 -2.67 -4.31 -0.49
CA ASP A 70 -1.98 -5.12 -1.48
C ASP A 70 -2.12 -4.47 -2.86
N ILE A 71 -1.02 -4.36 -3.62
CA ILE A 71 -1.02 -3.77 -4.97
C ILE A 71 -0.40 -4.75 -5.95
N TRP A 72 -1.15 -5.07 -7.00
CA TRP A 72 -0.64 -5.76 -8.19
C TRP A 72 -1.56 -5.51 -9.38
N THR A 73 -1.06 -5.80 -10.57
CA THR A 73 -1.84 -5.66 -11.80
C THR A 73 -2.51 -7.00 -12.14
N HIS A 74 -3.82 -7.10 -11.89
CA HIS A 74 -4.62 -8.31 -12.15
C HIS A 74 -4.51 -8.82 -13.60
N ALA A 75 -4.54 -7.91 -14.57
CA ALA A 75 -4.55 -8.26 -15.99
C ALA A 75 -3.31 -9.05 -16.45
N VAL A 76 -2.18 -8.91 -15.73
CA VAL A 76 -0.94 -9.63 -16.03
C VAL A 76 -0.56 -10.65 -14.94
N GLY A 77 -1.40 -10.81 -13.92
CA GLY A 77 -1.16 -11.72 -12.81
C GLY A 77 0.15 -11.44 -12.05
N GLY A 78 0.52 -10.17 -11.90
CA GLY A 78 1.78 -9.79 -11.25
C GLY A 78 2.06 -8.30 -11.29
N LEU A 79 3.34 -7.94 -11.06
CA LEU A 79 3.77 -6.56 -10.93
C LEU A 79 4.06 -5.87 -12.28
N THR A 80 3.63 -4.62 -12.38
CA THR A 80 3.98 -3.61 -13.39
C THR A 80 4.50 -2.34 -12.72
N GLU A 81 5.07 -1.42 -13.50
CA GLU A 81 5.58 -0.15 -12.96
C GLU A 81 4.49 0.68 -12.27
N ASN A 82 3.25 0.58 -12.74
CA ASN A 82 2.11 1.29 -12.16
C ASN A 82 1.84 0.91 -10.70
N ASP A 83 2.15 -0.34 -10.32
CA ASP A 83 2.03 -0.77 -8.91
C ASP A 83 2.97 0.04 -8.00
N PHE A 84 4.20 0.29 -8.47
CA PHE A 84 5.20 1.07 -7.73
C PHE A 84 4.91 2.58 -7.77
N ILE A 85 4.35 3.08 -8.88
CA ILE A 85 3.90 4.48 -8.99
C ILE A 85 2.78 4.74 -7.98
N LEU A 86 1.78 3.87 -7.92
CA LEU A 86 0.69 3.98 -6.97
C LEU A 86 1.19 3.90 -5.52
N ALA A 87 2.05 2.92 -5.21
CA ALA A 87 2.70 2.80 -3.90
C ALA A 87 3.46 4.08 -3.52
N ALA A 88 4.22 4.68 -4.44
CA ALA A 88 4.95 5.93 -4.20
C ALA A 88 4.01 7.12 -3.94
N LYS A 89 2.87 7.19 -4.64
CA LYS A 89 1.86 8.23 -4.39
C LYS A 89 1.19 8.05 -3.03
N ILE A 90 0.92 6.82 -2.61
CA ILE A 90 0.42 6.51 -1.25
C ILE A 90 1.45 6.92 -0.19
N ASN A 91 2.75 6.68 -0.41
CA ASN A 91 3.81 7.17 0.49
C ASN A 91 3.82 8.70 0.65
N GLY A 92 3.38 9.44 -0.38
CA GLY A 92 3.28 10.90 -0.34
C GLY A 92 2.10 11.45 0.47
N LEU A 93 1.16 10.60 0.91
CA LEU A 93 0.02 11.03 1.70
C LEU A 93 0.45 11.49 3.09
N ASN A 94 -0.14 12.59 3.55
CA ASN A 94 0.09 13.08 4.91
C ASN A 94 -0.80 12.35 5.92
N LEU A 95 -0.29 11.24 6.48
CA LEU A 95 -1.07 10.30 7.30
C LEU A 95 -0.83 10.44 8.81
N HIS A 96 0.05 11.35 9.25
CA HIS A 96 0.52 11.44 10.65
C HIS A 96 -0.60 11.55 11.69
N ASN A 97 -1.69 12.26 11.36
CA ASN A 97 -2.82 12.46 12.26
C ASN A 97 -3.73 11.22 12.35
N LEU A 98 -3.65 10.31 11.37
CA LEU A 98 -4.44 9.07 11.29
C LEU A 98 -3.75 7.89 11.99
N LEU A 99 -2.42 7.85 11.90
CA LEU A 99 -1.60 6.74 12.37
C LEU A 99 -1.47 6.71 13.89
N ARG A 100 -1.47 5.50 14.46
CA ARG A 100 -1.11 5.26 15.85
C ARG A 100 0.41 5.21 15.93
N ILE A 101 1.03 6.29 16.39
CA ILE A 101 2.46 6.32 16.70
C ILE A 101 2.65 5.65 18.07
N THR A 102 3.50 4.65 18.14
CA THR A 102 3.87 3.99 19.40
C THR A 102 5.09 4.69 20.01
N PRO A 103 5.25 4.72 21.35
CA PRO A 103 6.41 5.36 21.98
C PRO A 103 7.78 4.81 21.51
N THR A 104 7.80 3.64 20.89
CA THR A 104 8.98 2.95 20.35
C THR A 104 9.43 3.43 18.97
N ASP A 105 8.69 4.34 18.32
CA ASP A 105 8.96 4.80 16.96
C ASP A 105 9.82 6.09 16.91
N LYS A 106 10.62 6.36 17.96
CA LYS A 106 11.58 7.48 18.06
C LYS A 106 13.02 7.00 18.03
#